data_AF-A0A534B3L4-F1
#
_entry.id   AF-A0A534B3L4-F1
#
_cell.length_a   1.000
_cell.length_b   1.000
_cell.length_c   1.000
_cell.angle_alpha   90.00
_cell.angle_beta   90.00
_cell.angle_gamma   90.00
#
_symmetry.space_group_name_H-M   'P 1'
#
loop_
_entity.id
_entity.type
_entity.pdbx_description
1 polymer ?
#
loop_
_entity_poly.entity_id
_entity_poly.type
_entity_poly.pdbx_seq_one_letter_code
_entity_poly.pdbx_strand_id
1 'polypeptide(L)'
;MTYVTWSGGFRPGGFNRAQAHVSGPLAGVFTPPLFYSPDNLTNYELGWKTEWLDRHLQVNGAVYREDWKDTQIEIFDPGFTGNLTFTTNGPDYRVKGLELQFI
;
A
#
# COMPACT_ATOMS: atom_id res chain seq x y z
N MET A 1 14.58 -11.42 -23.39
CA MET A 1 13.65 -10.28 -23.55
C MET A 1 13.77 -9.38 -22.34
N THR A 2 13.78 -8.06 -22.54
CA THR A 2 13.73 -7.06 -21.47
C THR A 2 12.47 -6.21 -21.64
N TYR A 3 11.91 -5.72 -20.55
CA TYR A 3 10.71 -4.89 -20.59
C TYR A 3 10.71 -3.86 -19.45
N VAL A 4 9.90 -2.82 -19.64
CA VAL A 4 9.63 -1.80 -18.63
C VAL A 4 8.13 -1.68 -18.47
N THR A 5 7.67 -1.59 -17.23
CA THR A 5 6.27 -1.34 -16.90
C THR A 5 6.17 -0.06 -16.09
N TRP A 6 5.27 0.82 -16.52
CA TRP A 6 4.78 1.95 -15.72
C TRP A 6 3.27 1.83 -15.62
N SER A 7 2.76 1.71 -14.40
CA SER A 7 1.33 1.56 -14.16
C SER A 7 0.88 2.40 -12.97
N GLY A 8 -0.42 2.69 -12.95
CA GLY A 8 -1.09 3.39 -11.87
C GLY A 8 -2.33 2.61 -11.42
N GLY A 9 -2.65 2.73 -10.13
CA GLY A 9 -3.83 2.14 -9.52
C GLY A 9 -4.30 2.98 -8.34
N PHE A 10 -5.49 2.69 -7.84
CA PHE A 10 -6.04 3.36 -6.66
C PHE A 10 -7.00 2.43 -5.92
N ARG A 11 -7.11 2.57 -4.60
CA ARG A 11 -8.26 2.04 -3.85
C ARG A 11 -9.25 3.18 -3.64
N PRO A 12 -10.54 3.01 -4.00
CA PRO A 12 -11.56 4.03 -3.76
C PRO A 12 -11.64 4.40 -2.28
N GLY A 13 -11.96 5.66 -2.00
CA GLY A 13 -12.29 6.12 -0.65
C GLY A 13 -13.62 5.54 -0.17
N GLY A 14 -13.97 5.85 1.07
CA GLY A 14 -15.18 5.31 1.70
C GLY A 14 -15.59 6.04 2.96
N PHE A 15 -16.45 5.40 3.73
CA PHE A 15 -16.99 5.93 4.97
C PHE A 15 -16.84 4.93 6.12
N ASN A 16 -16.68 5.47 7.32
CA ASN A 16 -16.64 4.70 8.57
C ASN A 16 -18.06 4.57 9.15
N ARG A 17 -18.28 3.49 9.92
CA ARG A 17 -19.61 3.14 10.44
C ARG A 17 -20.12 4.06 11.54
N ALA A 18 -19.23 4.69 12.32
CA ALA A 18 -19.59 5.56 13.43
C ALA A 18 -18.40 6.44 13.85
N GLN A 19 -18.67 7.53 14.58
CA GLN A 19 -17.68 8.25 15.38
C GLN A 19 -17.63 7.65 16.78
N ALA A 20 -16.43 7.40 17.31
CA ALA A 20 -16.24 6.99 18.69
C ALA A 20 -16.10 8.20 19.62
N HIS A 21 -16.49 8.01 20.87
CA HIS A 21 -15.99 8.83 21.96
C HIS A 21 -14.48 8.63 22.09
N VAL A 22 -13.74 9.72 21.97
CA VAL A 22 -12.28 9.74 22.18
C VAL A 22 -11.99 10.09 23.63
N SER A 23 -11.18 9.29 24.31
CA SER A 23 -10.79 9.43 25.71
C SER A 23 -9.30 9.77 25.86
N GLY A 24 -8.90 10.14 27.08
CA GLY A 24 -7.51 10.40 27.44
C GLY A 24 -6.92 11.65 26.76
N PRO A 25 -5.58 11.70 26.58
CA PRO A 25 -4.88 12.81 25.94
C PRO A 25 -5.40 13.26 24.57
N LEU A 26 -6.12 12.40 23.85
CA LEU A 26 -6.66 12.69 22.52
C LEU A 26 -8.08 13.30 22.56
N ALA A 27 -8.73 13.30 23.73
CA ALA A 27 -10.10 13.80 23.89
C ALA A 27 -10.19 15.29 23.51
N GLY A 28 -11.04 15.61 22.54
CA GLY A 28 -11.23 16.98 22.03
C GLY A 28 -10.13 17.48 21.09
N VAL A 29 -9.08 16.69 20.86
CA VAL A 29 -7.96 17.02 19.95
C VAL A 29 -8.06 16.20 18.66
N PHE A 30 -8.51 14.95 18.78
CA PHE A 30 -8.69 14.04 17.66
C PHE A 30 -10.13 13.54 17.61
N THR A 31 -10.65 13.41 16.39
CA THR A 31 -11.94 12.80 16.11
C THR A 31 -11.75 11.83 14.95
N PRO A 32 -12.11 10.54 15.09
CA PRO A 32 -12.08 9.60 13.98
C PRO A 32 -12.86 10.16 12.78
N PRO A 33 -12.26 10.12 11.57
CA PRO A 33 -12.89 10.68 10.40
C PRO A 33 -14.10 9.84 9.99
N LEU A 34 -15.17 10.49 9.53
CA LEU A 34 -16.35 9.80 8.97
C LEU A 34 -16.09 9.26 7.56
N PHE A 35 -15.17 9.90 6.83
CA PHE A 35 -14.83 9.56 5.45
C PHE A 35 -13.32 9.50 5.31
N TYR A 36 -12.84 8.65 4.42
CA TYR A 36 -11.45 8.57 4.03
C TYR A 36 -11.33 8.66 2.51
N SER A 37 -10.25 9.27 2.06
CA SER A 37 -9.98 9.52 0.65
C SER A 37 -9.48 8.26 -0.06
N PRO A 38 -9.58 8.20 -1.41
CA PRO A 38 -8.90 7.18 -2.19
C PRO A 38 -7.38 7.24 -1.99
N ASP A 39 -6.73 6.08 -1.87
CA ASP A 39 -5.28 6.03 -1.98
C ASP A 39 -4.83 5.71 -3.41
N ASN A 40 -3.61 6.09 -3.75
CA ASN A 40 -3.10 5.96 -5.11
C ASN A 40 -1.73 5.27 -5.11
N LEU A 41 -1.52 4.41 -6.10
CA LEU A 41 -0.29 3.67 -6.32
C LEU A 41 0.27 4.03 -7.70
N THR A 42 1.57 4.32 -7.77
CA THR A 42 2.33 4.35 -9.02
C THR A 42 3.44 3.31 -8.96
N ASN A 43 3.50 2.40 -9.93
CA ASN A 43 4.53 1.37 -10.04
C ASN A 43 5.47 1.65 -11.22
N TYR A 44 6.76 1.44 -10.98
CA TYR A 44 7.84 1.43 -11.97
C TYR A 44 8.59 0.11 -11.87
N GLU A 45 8.65 -0.66 -12.95
CA GLU A 45 9.30 -1.96 -12.99
C GLU A 45 10.20 -2.09 -14.22
N LEU A 46 11.39 -2.66 -14.02
CA LEU A 46 12.31 -3.08 -15.07
C LEU A 46 12.51 -4.59 -14.93
N GLY A 47 12.11 -5.36 -15.95
CA GLY A 47 12.18 -6.81 -15.92
C GLY A 47 12.92 -7.42 -17.10
N TRP A 48 13.38 -8.66 -16.90
CA TRP A 48 14.08 -9.45 -17.90
C TRP A 48 13.69 -10.92 -17.84
N LYS A 49 13.80 -11.56 -19.00
CA LYS A 49 13.61 -13.00 -19.19
C LYS A 49 14.70 -13.53 -20.10
N THR A 50 15.48 -14.51 -19.64
CA THR A 50 16.64 -15.05 -20.35
C THR A 50 16.68 -16.57 -20.31
N GLU A 51 17.15 -17.17 -21.40
CA GLU A 51 17.37 -18.62 -21.53
C GLU A 51 18.84 -18.86 -21.87
N TRP A 52 19.46 -19.85 -21.23
CA TRP A 52 20.87 -20.19 -21.33
C TRP A 52 21.04 -21.70 -21.51
N LEU A 53 22.26 -22.15 -21.85
CA LEU A 53 22.62 -23.57 -21.95
C LEU A 53 21.66 -24.38 -22.85
N ASP A 54 21.40 -23.90 -24.06
CA ASP A 54 20.43 -24.53 -24.98
C ASP A 54 19.06 -24.77 -24.33
N ARG A 55 18.57 -23.78 -23.57
CA ARG A 55 17.27 -23.76 -22.88
C ARG A 55 17.17 -24.70 -21.67
N HIS A 56 18.30 -25.12 -21.11
CA HIS A 56 18.35 -25.89 -19.86
C HIS A 56 18.45 -25.03 -18.60
N LEU A 57 18.63 -23.72 -18.75
CA LEU A 57 18.60 -22.76 -17.64
C LEU A 57 17.79 -21.53 -18.04
N GLN A 58 16.73 -21.25 -17.32
CA GLN A 58 15.97 -20.01 -17.44
C GLN A 58 16.25 -19.11 -16.25
N VAL A 59 16.52 -17.83 -16.51
CA VAL A 59 16.67 -16.81 -15.46
C VAL A 59 15.78 -15.62 -15.80
N ASN A 60 14.78 -15.39 -14.97
CA ASN A 60 13.87 -14.25 -15.04
C ASN A 60 14.01 -13.40 -13.78
N GLY A 61 13.74 -12.12 -13.90
CA GLY A 61 13.68 -11.25 -12.74
C GLY A 61 13.15 -9.87 -13.05
N ALA A 62 12.94 -9.11 -11.99
CA ALA A 62 12.55 -7.72 -12.08
C ALA A 62 13.05 -6.93 -10.87
N VAL A 63 13.26 -5.63 -11.09
CA VAL A 63 13.42 -4.65 -10.03
C VAL A 63 12.27 -3.67 -10.12
N TYR A 64 11.67 -3.36 -8.97
CA TYR A 64 10.47 -2.54 -8.93
C TYR A 64 10.53 -1.49 -7.84
N ARG A 65 9.79 -0.40 -8.06
CA ARG A 65 9.51 0.64 -7.10
C ARG A 65 8.03 1.01 -7.20
N GLU A 66 7.39 0.97 -6.05
CA GLU A 66 6.02 1.41 -5.86
C GLU A 66 5.99 2.63 -4.97
N ASP A 67 5.33 3.69 -5.42
CA ASP A 67 5.04 4.88 -4.63
C ASP A 67 3.54 4.89 -4.28
N TRP A 68 3.25 4.78 -2.99
CA TRP A 68 1.90 4.87 -2.43
C TRP A 68 1.67 6.27 -1.86
N LYS A 69 0.50 6.84 -2.15
CA LYS A 69 0.07 8.14 -1.66
C LYS A 69 -1.26 8.06 -0.93
N ASP A 70 -1.36 8.82 0.16
CA ASP A 70 -2.58 8.95 0.96
C ASP A 70 -3.14 7.60 1.44
N THR A 71 -2.25 6.70 1.87
CA THR A 71 -2.58 5.28 2.05
C THR A 71 -3.70 5.06 3.06
N GLN A 72 -4.73 4.31 2.69
CA GLN A 72 -5.75 3.89 3.64
C GLN A 72 -5.18 2.89 4.66
N ILE A 73 -5.22 3.27 5.93
CA ILE A 73 -4.82 2.46 7.10
C ILE A 73 -6.01 2.26 8.02
N GLU A 74 -6.10 1.07 8.60
CA GLU A 74 -7.12 0.73 9.58
C GLU A 74 -6.53 0.86 10.99
N ILE A 75 -7.24 1.57 11.88
CA ILE A 75 -6.83 1.82 13.25
C ILE A 75 -7.84 1.20 14.20
N PHE A 76 -7.33 0.43 15.16
CA PHE A 76 -8.08 -0.06 16.30
C PHE A 76 -7.28 0.23 17.57
N ASP A 77 -7.75 1.22 18.35
CA ASP A 77 -7.12 1.60 19.62
C ASP A 77 -8.18 1.70 20.74
N PRO A 78 -8.45 0.60 21.45
CA PRO A 78 -9.46 0.59 22.50
C PRO A 78 -9.13 1.46 23.71
N GLY A 79 -7.86 1.86 23.89
CA GLY A 79 -7.44 2.75 24.97
C GLY A 79 -7.95 4.19 24.80
N PHE A 80 -8.09 4.63 23.55
CA PHE A 80 -8.45 6.01 23.20
C PHE A 80 -9.74 6.14 22.41
N THR A 81 -10.08 5.21 21.52
CA THR A 81 -11.27 5.27 20.66
C THR A 81 -12.34 4.22 21.01
N GLY A 82 -12.17 3.52 22.14
CA GLY A 82 -13.07 2.44 22.56
C GLY A 82 -13.12 1.29 21.54
N ASN A 83 -14.19 0.50 21.58
CA ASN A 83 -14.37 -0.62 20.65
C ASN A 83 -14.81 -0.16 19.25
N LEU A 84 -13.99 0.69 18.61
CA LEU A 84 -14.18 1.16 17.25
C LEU A 84 -12.93 0.88 16.43
N THR A 85 -13.14 0.24 15.29
CA THR A 85 -12.18 0.19 14.19
C THR A 85 -12.61 1.21 13.13
N PHE A 86 -11.68 2.03 12.66
CA PHE A 86 -11.95 3.02 11.62
C PHE A 86 -10.77 3.12 10.66
N THR A 87 -11.06 3.47 9.42
CA THR A 87 -10.07 3.73 8.37
C THR A 87 -9.78 5.21 8.29
N THR A 88 -8.50 5.55 8.14
CA THR A 88 -8.03 6.91 7.85
C THR A 88 -6.92 6.87 6.81
N ASN A 89 -6.60 8.00 6.22
CA ASN A 89 -5.44 8.10 5.34
C ASN A 89 -4.18 8.35 6.18
N GLY A 90 -3.19 7.50 5.98
CA GLY A 90 -1.88 7.55 6.59
C GLY A 90 -0.84 8.22 5.69
N PRO A 91 0.44 8.12 6.05
CA PRO A 91 1.52 8.72 5.28
C PRO A 91 1.74 8.03 3.93
N ASP A 92 2.38 8.78 3.03
CA ASP A 92 2.96 8.24 1.80
C ASP A 92 4.08 7.24 2.14
N TYR A 93 4.16 6.14 1.40
CA TYR A 93 5.27 5.20 1.53
C TYR A 93 5.77 4.71 0.19
N ARG A 94 7.00 4.18 0.21
CA ARG A 94 7.68 3.67 -0.96
C ARG A 94 8.15 2.25 -0.71
N VAL A 95 7.75 1.34 -1.59
CA VAL A 95 8.26 -0.03 -1.62
C VAL A 95 9.27 -0.14 -2.74
N LYS A 96 10.39 -0.81 -2.49
CA LYS A 96 11.39 -1.16 -3.50
C LYS A 96 11.74 -2.61 -3.33
N GLY A 97 11.88 -3.35 -4.42
CA GLY A 97 12.18 -4.76 -4.36
C GLY A 97 12.89 -5.28 -5.60
N LEU A 98 13.36 -6.51 -5.47
CA LEU A 98 13.96 -7.31 -6.51
C LEU A 98 13.37 -8.71 -6.40
N GLU A 99 12.97 -9.27 -7.54
CA GLU A 99 12.48 -10.64 -7.66
C GLU A 99 13.33 -11.40 -8.67
N LEU A 100 13.58 -12.68 -8.38
CA LEU A 100 14.37 -13.58 -9.20
C LEU A 100 13.72 -14.95 -9.24
N GLN A 101 13.67 -15.52 -10.44
CA GLN A 101 13.24 -16.88 -10.70
C GLN A 101 14.29 -17.56 -11.56
N PHE A 102 14.67 -18.78 -11.17
CA PHE A 102 15.52 -19.65 -11.96
C PHE A 102 14.90 -21.05 -12.04
N ILE A 103 14.94 -21.66 -13.22
CA ILE A 103 14.44 -23.00 -13.52
C ILE A 103 15.49 -23.72 -14.36
#